data_AF-A0A662B8S2-F1
#
_entry.id   AF-A0A662B8S2-F1
#
_cell.length_a   1.000
_cell.length_b   1.000
_cell.length_c   1.000
_cell.angle_alpha   90.00
_cell.angle_beta   90.00
_cell.angle_gamma   90.00
#
_symmetry.space_group_name_H-M   'P 1'
#
loop_
_entity.id
_entity.type
_entity.pdbx_description
1 polymer ?
#
loop_
_entity_poly.entity_id
_entity_poly.type
_entity_poly.pdbx_seq_one_letter_code
_entity_poly.pdbx_strand_id
1 'polypeptide(L)'
;MPVYKLPEEPVFPRPDLAEEDGLLAIGGDLSAERLLNAYASGIFPWYSKGQPVLWWSPDPRMVLFPENFLRHKNLRRTVDKNIYTWSFDQHFEQVVEQCSRVKRKGQAGTWITDEMKEAYVHLHKLGFAHSVETYDQGK
;
A
#
# COMPACT_ATOMS: atom_id res chain seq x y z
N MET A 1 -22.66 3.30 -10.47
CA MET A 1 -23.33 3.20 -9.16
C MET A 1 -23.04 4.50 -8.39
N PRO A 2 -23.41 4.71 -7.12
CA PRO A 2 -23.03 5.93 -6.41
C PRO A 2 -21.66 5.78 -5.71
N VAL A 3 -20.76 6.74 -5.94
CA VAL A 3 -19.53 6.91 -5.12
C VAL A 3 -19.91 7.60 -3.80
N TYR A 4 -19.58 6.99 -2.66
CA TYR A 4 -19.99 7.48 -1.34
C TYR A 4 -19.05 8.58 -0.83
N LYS A 5 -19.59 9.67 -0.29
CA LYS A 5 -18.81 10.63 0.49
C LYS A 5 -18.69 10.12 1.93
N LEU A 6 -17.47 9.97 2.44
CA LEU A 6 -17.28 9.50 3.81
C LEU A 6 -17.65 10.57 4.85
N PRO A 7 -18.23 10.17 5.99
CA PRO A 7 -18.47 11.05 7.13
C PRO A 7 -17.18 11.25 7.95
N GLU A 8 -17.26 12.08 9.00
CA GLU A 8 -16.14 12.30 9.93
C GLU A 8 -15.79 11.04 10.73
N GLU A 9 -16.77 10.19 11.03
CA GLU A 9 -16.53 8.92 11.69
C GLU A 9 -15.73 7.95 10.78
N PRO A 10 -14.84 7.12 11.34
CA PRO A 10 -13.96 6.21 10.59
C PRO A 10 -14.69 4.95 10.08
N VAL A 11 -15.89 5.13 9.53
CA VAL A 11 -16.75 4.06 9.01
C VAL A 11 -16.74 4.04 7.49
N PHE A 12 -16.96 2.86 6.91
CA PHE A 12 -17.02 2.64 5.46
C PHE A 12 -18.35 2.03 5.04
N PRO A 13 -18.84 2.34 3.82
CA PRO A 13 -19.86 1.55 3.16
C PRO A 13 -19.39 0.11 2.95
N ARG A 14 -20.34 -0.80 2.71
CA ARG A 14 -19.97 -2.19 2.42
C ARG A 14 -19.15 -2.27 1.11
N PRO A 15 -18.08 -3.09 1.07
CA PRO A 15 -17.21 -3.17 -0.11
C PRO A 15 -17.90 -3.67 -1.39
N ASP A 16 -18.97 -4.47 -1.28
CA ASP A 16 -19.76 -4.97 -2.41
C ASP A 16 -20.61 -3.91 -3.11
N LEU A 17 -20.59 -2.68 -2.61
CA LEU A 17 -21.24 -1.51 -3.22
C LEU A 17 -20.28 -0.68 -4.09
N ALA A 18 -19.02 -1.11 -4.23
CA ALA A 18 -18.04 -0.45 -5.08
C ALA A 18 -18.43 -0.50 -6.57
N GLU A 19 -17.95 0.46 -7.35
CA GLU A 19 -18.04 0.41 -8.81
C GLU A 19 -17.31 -0.82 -9.38
N GLU A 20 -17.52 -1.10 -10.66
CA GLU A 20 -16.88 -2.22 -11.36
C GLU A 20 -15.34 -2.16 -11.32
N ASP A 21 -14.76 -0.95 -11.29
CA ASP A 21 -13.31 -0.74 -11.14
C ASP A 21 -12.82 -0.78 -9.67
N GLY A 22 -13.76 -0.90 -8.73
CA GLY A 22 -13.52 -0.93 -7.30
C GLY A 22 -13.62 0.41 -6.59
N LEU A 23 -13.90 1.53 -7.26
CA LEU A 23 -14.05 2.81 -6.57
C LEU A 23 -15.27 2.76 -5.63
N LEU A 24 -15.05 2.99 -4.33
CA LEU A 24 -16.10 2.89 -3.32
C LEU A 24 -16.47 4.27 -2.74
N ALA A 25 -15.47 5.02 -2.28
CA ALA A 25 -15.73 6.23 -1.52
C ALA A 25 -14.68 7.33 -1.74
N ILE A 26 -15.08 8.56 -1.39
CA ILE A 26 -14.29 9.79 -1.50
C ILE A 26 -14.30 10.56 -0.18
N GLY A 27 -13.16 11.16 0.16
CA GLY A 27 -12.98 12.01 1.34
C GLY A 27 -12.58 11.23 2.60
N GLY A 28 -12.89 11.82 3.75
CA GLY A 28 -12.33 11.40 5.04
C GLY A 28 -10.88 11.88 5.21
N ASP A 29 -10.10 11.11 5.95
CA ASP A 29 -8.72 11.40 6.32
C ASP A 29 -7.86 10.12 6.25
N LEU A 30 -6.59 10.20 6.61
CA LEU A 30 -5.70 9.04 6.74
C LEU A 30 -5.36 8.75 8.20
N SER A 31 -6.31 8.98 9.12
CA SER A 31 -6.14 8.60 10.52
C SER A 31 -5.91 7.10 10.67
N ALA A 32 -5.13 6.71 11.69
CA ALA A 32 -4.81 5.30 11.92
C ALA A 32 -6.07 4.44 12.06
N GLU A 33 -7.05 4.91 12.83
CA GLU A 33 -8.32 4.19 13.03
C GLU A 33 -9.06 3.95 11.71
N ARG A 34 -9.20 4.99 10.86
CA ARG A 34 -9.85 4.86 9.57
C ARG A 34 -9.11 3.91 8.64
N LEU A 35 -7.78 3.99 8.57
CA LEU A 35 -6.97 3.07 7.76
C LEU A 35 -7.14 1.62 8.22
N LEU A 36 -7.10 1.37 9.53
CA LEU A 36 -7.29 0.03 10.07
C LEU A 36 -8.70 -0.51 9.77
N ASN A 37 -9.73 0.32 9.92
CA ASN A 37 -11.11 -0.04 9.56
C ASN A 37 -11.25 -0.34 8.06
N ALA A 38 -10.58 0.44 7.20
CA ALA A 38 -10.55 0.19 5.76
C ALA A 38 -9.91 -1.17 5.46
N TYR A 39 -8.69 -1.41 5.94
CA TYR A 39 -7.95 -2.65 5.69
C TYR A 39 -8.69 -3.89 6.24
N ALA A 40 -9.28 -3.79 7.43
CA ALA A 40 -10.11 -4.86 8.02
C ALA A 40 -11.34 -5.19 7.16
N SER A 41 -11.83 -4.22 6.39
CA SER A 41 -12.96 -4.36 5.47
C SER A 41 -12.53 -4.66 4.03
N GLY A 42 -11.24 -4.88 3.76
CA GLY A 42 -10.73 -5.10 2.40
C GLY A 42 -10.64 -3.84 1.53
N ILE A 43 -10.76 -2.65 2.12
CA ILE A 43 -10.71 -1.35 1.44
C ILE A 43 -9.30 -0.76 1.58
N PHE A 44 -8.81 -0.04 0.57
CA PHE A 44 -7.52 0.66 0.65
C PHE A 44 -7.58 2.06 0.02
N PRO A 45 -6.81 3.03 0.53
CA PRO A 45 -6.69 4.35 -0.07
C PRO A 45 -5.77 4.30 -1.28
N TRP A 46 -6.17 4.95 -2.37
CA TRP A 46 -5.32 5.09 -3.55
C TRP A 46 -5.71 6.32 -4.37
N TYR A 47 -4.86 7.35 -4.35
CA TYR A 47 -5.14 8.62 -5.01
C TYR A 47 -3.84 9.33 -5.38
N SER A 48 -3.89 10.27 -6.32
CA SER A 48 -2.74 11.09 -6.73
C SER A 48 -2.76 12.45 -6.05
N LYS A 49 -1.59 13.11 -6.00
CA LYS A 49 -1.47 14.48 -5.48
C LYS A 49 -2.47 15.42 -6.17
N GLY A 50 -3.21 16.18 -5.37
CA GLY A 50 -4.25 17.11 -5.85
C GLY A 50 -5.63 16.48 -6.04
N GLN A 51 -5.75 15.15 -5.90
CA GLN A 51 -7.04 14.49 -5.76
C GLN A 51 -7.45 14.42 -4.29
N PRO A 52 -8.76 14.37 -3.98
CA PRO A 52 -9.22 13.99 -2.66
C PRO A 52 -8.83 12.53 -2.36
N VAL A 53 -8.87 12.13 -1.09
CA VAL A 53 -8.68 10.72 -0.71
C VAL A 53 -9.75 9.87 -1.40
N LEU A 54 -9.31 8.83 -2.12
CA LEU A 54 -10.18 7.86 -2.78
C LEU A 54 -9.94 6.48 -2.18
N TRP A 55 -11.02 5.74 -1.96
CA TRP A 55 -11.02 4.44 -1.31
C TRP A 55 -11.57 3.37 -2.24
N TRP A 56 -10.85 2.24 -2.31
CA TRP A 56 -11.07 1.22 -3.33
C TRP A 56 -11.26 -0.16 -2.72
N SER A 57 -12.13 -0.95 -3.36
CA SER A 57 -12.32 -2.38 -3.12
C SER A 57 -12.67 -3.09 -4.44
N PRO A 58 -11.69 -3.39 -5.30
CA PRO A 58 -11.92 -3.98 -6.62
C PRO A 58 -12.38 -5.45 -6.53
N ASP A 59 -13.23 -5.81 -7.48
CA ASP A 59 -13.66 -7.18 -7.78
C ASP A 59 -13.48 -7.45 -9.29
N PRO A 60 -12.57 -8.36 -9.70
CA PRO A 60 -11.79 -9.28 -8.87
C PRO A 60 -10.63 -8.62 -8.11
N ARG A 61 -10.32 -9.16 -6.93
CA ARG A 61 -9.16 -8.73 -6.11
C ARG A 61 -7.91 -9.53 -6.46
N MET A 62 -6.82 -8.82 -6.76
CA MET A 62 -5.51 -9.45 -6.95
C MET A 62 -4.93 -9.91 -5.61
N VAL A 63 -4.62 -11.20 -5.50
CA VAL A 63 -3.97 -11.83 -4.34
C VAL A 63 -2.81 -12.73 -4.80
N LEU A 64 -1.80 -12.88 -3.95
CA LEU A 64 -0.70 -13.82 -4.14
C LEU A 64 -0.66 -14.80 -2.96
N PHE A 65 -1.01 -16.06 -3.23
CA PHE A 65 -0.81 -17.13 -2.27
C PHE A 65 0.69 -17.47 -2.19
N PRO A 66 1.33 -17.42 -1.00
CA PRO A 66 2.77 -17.64 -0.86
C PRO A 66 3.26 -18.96 -1.47
N GLU A 67 2.49 -20.04 -1.35
CA GLU A 67 2.75 -21.36 -1.90
C GLU A 67 2.75 -21.39 -3.44
N ASN A 68 2.05 -20.44 -4.07
CA ASN A 68 1.95 -20.30 -5.52
C ASN A 68 3.00 -19.32 -6.08
N PHE A 69 3.89 -18.78 -5.25
CA PHE A 69 4.94 -17.89 -5.72
C PHE A 69 5.91 -18.63 -6.67
N LEU A 70 5.86 -18.27 -7.95
CA LEU A 70 6.71 -18.85 -8.97
C LEU A 70 8.14 -18.32 -8.88
N ARG A 71 8.99 -19.06 -8.15
CA ARG A 71 10.42 -18.76 -8.06
C ARG A 71 11.14 -19.19 -9.34
N HIS A 72 11.19 -18.29 -10.33
CA HIS A 72 11.90 -18.52 -11.59
C HIS A 72 13.39 -18.84 -11.38
N LYS A 73 13.97 -19.60 -12.31
CA LYS A 73 15.36 -20.10 -12.25
C LYS A 73 16.39 -19.00 -12.00
N ASN A 74 16.20 -17.82 -12.60
CA ASN A 74 17.11 -16.68 -12.42
C ASN A 74 17.01 -16.09 -11.01
N LEU A 75 15.79 -15.90 -10.49
CA LEU A 75 15.59 -15.44 -9.11
C LEU A 75 16.21 -16.42 -8.12
N ARG A 76 15.96 -17.73 -8.30
CA ARG A 76 16.57 -18.77 -7.47
C ARG A 76 18.09 -18.67 -7.45
N ARG A 77 18.72 -18.57 -8.63
CA ARG A 77 20.18 -18.42 -8.75
C ARG A 77 20.70 -17.17 -8.05
N THR A 78 19.96 -16.06 -8.09
CA THR A 78 20.35 -14.83 -7.40
C THR A 78 20.26 -14.99 -5.89
N VAL A 79 19.17 -15.58 -5.38
CA VAL A 79 18.97 -15.84 -3.95
C VAL A 79 20.04 -16.79 -3.42
N ASP A 80 20.29 -17.90 -4.13
CA ASP A 80 21.26 -18.93 -3.72
C ASP A 80 22.72 -18.40 -3.64
N LYS A 81 23.02 -17.26 -4.26
CA LYS A 81 24.34 -16.60 -4.15
C LYS A 81 24.56 -15.90 -2.80
N ASN A 82 23.51 -15.65 -2.02
CA ASN A 82 23.57 -14.94 -0.74
C ASN A 82 24.34 -13.60 -0.82
N ILE A 83 24.19 -12.87 -1.93
CA ILE A 83 24.85 -11.58 -2.16
C ILE A 83 24.09 -10.40 -1.52
N TYR A 84 22.84 -10.61 -1.14
CA TYR A 84 22.01 -9.63 -0.43
C TYR A 84 21.76 -10.08 1.00
N THR A 85 21.76 -9.14 1.94
CA THR A 85 21.19 -9.35 3.27
C THR A 85 19.81 -8.70 3.35
N TRP A 86 19.02 -9.09 4.34
CA TRP A 86 17.68 -8.54 4.54
C TRP A 86 17.36 -8.41 6.02
N SER A 87 16.44 -7.50 6.32
CA SER A 87 15.88 -7.31 7.65
C SER A 87 14.41 -6.92 7.55
N PHE A 88 13.76 -6.84 8.71
CA PHE A 88 12.40 -6.33 8.85
C PHE A 88 12.44 -5.11 9.75
N ASP A 89 11.58 -4.14 9.46
CA ASP A 89 11.23 -3.02 10.34
C ASP A 89 12.43 -2.20 10.84
N GLN A 90 13.56 -2.22 10.12
CA GLN A 90 14.74 -1.45 10.51
C GLN A 90 14.72 -0.02 9.94
N HIS A 91 14.18 0.16 8.74
CA HIS A 91 14.24 1.44 8.02
C HIS A 91 12.93 1.74 7.25
N PHE A 92 11.77 1.53 7.89
CA PHE A 92 10.45 1.72 7.28
C PHE A 92 10.30 3.07 6.55
N GLU A 93 10.66 4.18 7.20
CA GLU A 93 10.55 5.52 6.62
C GLU A 93 11.39 5.64 5.33
N GLN A 94 12.59 5.04 5.31
CA GLN A 94 13.45 5.04 4.12
C GLN A 94 12.87 4.19 3.00
N VAL A 95 12.33 3.00 3.33
CA VAL A 95 11.67 2.13 2.34
C VAL A 95 10.52 2.86 1.66
N VAL A 96 9.62 3.45 2.45
CA VAL A 96 8.48 4.22 1.92
C VAL A 96 8.93 5.42 1.08
N GLU A 97 9.93 6.16 1.54
CA GLU A 97 10.49 7.29 0.79
C GLU A 97 11.08 6.84 -0.56
N GLN A 98 11.85 5.75 -0.58
CA GLN A 98 12.37 5.20 -1.84
C GLN A 98 11.24 4.74 -2.76
N CYS A 99 10.22 4.05 -2.23
CA CYS A 99 9.05 3.63 -2.99
C CYS A 99 8.34 4.83 -3.65
N SER A 100 8.25 5.97 -2.95
CA SER A 100 7.62 7.19 -3.47
C SER A 100 8.36 7.82 -4.67
N ARG A 101 9.67 7.56 -4.79
CA ARG A 101 10.57 8.17 -5.79
C ARG A 101 10.84 7.29 -7.01
N VAL A 102 10.37 6.04 -7.01
CA VAL A 102 10.63 5.10 -8.11
C VAL A 102 10.00 5.60 -9.40
N LYS A 103 10.84 5.92 -10.39
CA LYS A 103 10.40 6.29 -11.74
C LYS A 103 9.94 5.05 -12.49
N ARG A 104 8.73 5.09 -13.06
CA ARG A 104 8.18 4.04 -13.91
C ARG A 104 7.92 4.59 -15.29
N LYS A 105 8.28 3.83 -16.33
CA LYS A 105 8.08 4.25 -17.73
C LYS A 105 6.58 4.48 -17.98
N GLY A 106 6.22 5.68 -18.39
CA GLY A 106 4.83 6.06 -18.65
C GLY A 106 4.05 6.58 -17.44
N GLN A 107 4.69 6.78 -16.27
CA GLN A 107 4.06 7.40 -15.11
C GLN A 107 4.80 8.69 -14.72
N ALA A 108 4.04 9.76 -14.46
CA ALA A 108 4.60 11.06 -14.06
C ALA A 108 5.12 11.08 -12.61
N GLY A 109 4.71 10.11 -11.79
CA GLY A 109 5.09 9.96 -10.39
C GLY A 109 4.39 8.77 -9.75
N THR A 110 4.52 8.62 -8.44
CA THR A 110 3.81 7.59 -7.67
C THR A 110 2.58 8.19 -6.99
N TRP A 111 1.66 7.33 -6.55
CA TRP A 111 0.50 7.70 -5.73
C TRP A 111 0.86 7.93 -4.24
N ILE A 112 2.13 7.75 -3.89
CA ILE A 112 2.61 7.86 -2.51
C ILE A 112 2.88 9.35 -2.22
N THR A 113 1.82 10.07 -1.84
CA THR A 113 1.86 11.47 -1.41
C THR A 113 2.55 11.64 -0.06
N ASP A 114 2.91 12.87 0.32
CA ASP A 114 3.49 13.15 1.65
C ASP A 114 2.55 12.72 2.79
N GLU A 115 1.24 12.95 2.64
CA GLU A 115 0.21 12.49 3.58
C GLU A 115 0.18 10.95 3.73
N MET A 116 0.29 10.22 2.61
CA MET A 116 0.37 8.75 2.63
C MET A 116 1.64 8.26 3.32
N LYS A 117 2.78 8.94 3.12
CA LYS A 117 4.01 8.59 3.83
C LYS A 117 3.83 8.78 5.34
N GLU A 118 3.35 9.94 5.76
CA GLU A 118 3.14 10.26 7.18
C GLU A 118 2.18 9.27 7.84
N ALA A 119 1.05 8.95 7.18
CA ALA A 119 0.06 8.03 7.70
C ALA A 119 0.61 6.60 7.89
N TYR A 120 1.36 6.08 6.91
CA TYR A 120 1.92 4.72 7.01
C TYR A 120 3.11 4.65 7.95
N VAL A 121 3.90 5.71 8.07
CA VAL A 121 4.93 5.84 9.12
C VAL A 121 4.28 5.85 10.51
N HIS A 122 3.14 6.52 10.66
CA HIS A 122 2.38 6.48 11.90
C HIS A 122 1.84 5.06 12.19
N LEU A 123 1.27 4.37 11.20
CA LEU A 123 0.85 2.97 11.34
C LEU A 123 2.00 2.02 11.70
N HIS A 124 3.20 2.27 11.16
CA HIS A 124 4.39 1.50 11.51
C HIS A 124 4.77 1.71 12.99
N LYS A 125 4.75 2.96 13.47
CA LYS A 125 4.98 3.28 14.89
C LYS A 125 3.94 2.63 15.82
N LEU A 126 2.73 2.38 15.32
CA LEU A 126 1.66 1.66 16.03
C LEU A 126 1.76 0.12 15.90
N GLY A 127 2.68 -0.40 15.09
CA GLY A 127 2.89 -1.84 14.91
C GLY A 127 1.99 -2.52 13.88
N PHE A 128 1.35 -1.76 12.98
CA PHE A 128 0.43 -2.29 11.97
C PHE A 128 1.00 -2.31 10.54
N ALA A 129 1.96 -1.45 10.24
CA ALA A 129 2.64 -1.42 8.94
C ALA A 129 4.08 -1.92 9.11
N HIS A 130 4.51 -2.77 8.18
CA HIS A 130 5.82 -3.41 8.23
C HIS A 130 6.61 -3.18 6.95
N SER A 131 7.93 -3.16 7.08
CA SER A 131 8.86 -3.08 5.94
C SER A 131 9.76 -4.29 5.87
N VAL A 132 10.25 -4.56 4.65
CA VAL A 132 11.33 -5.51 4.39
C VAL A 132 12.43 -4.73 3.71
N GLU A 133 13.59 -4.69 4.33
CA GLU A 133 14.79 -4.06 3.79
C GLU A 133 15.68 -5.11 3.12
N THR A 134 16.29 -4.76 2.00
CA THR A 134 17.30 -5.60 1.33
C THR A 134 18.53 -4.78 1.03
N TYR A 135 19.71 -5.29 1.35
CA TYR A 135 20.97 -4.58 1.24
C TYR A 135 21.94 -5.30 0.30
N ASP A 136 22.67 -4.53 -0.50
CA ASP A 136 23.79 -4.99 -1.33
C ASP A 136 25.09 -4.41 -0.78
N GLN A 137 26.01 -5.27 -0.35
CA GLN A 137 27.27 -4.85 0.29
C GLN A 137 27.06 -3.89 1.48
N GLY A 138 25.97 -4.07 2.23
CA GLY A 138 25.61 -3.25 3.39
C GLY A 138 24.99 -1.89 3.08
N LYS A 139 24.53 -1.67 1.83
CA LYS A 139 23.82 -0.46 1.39
C LYS A 139 22.42 -0.77 0.87
#